data_AF-A0A4Q5XA91-F1
#
_entry.id   AF-A0A4Q5XA91-F1
#
_cell.length_a   1.000
_cell.length_b   1.000
_cell.length_c   1.000
_cell.angle_alpha   90.00
_cell.angle_beta   90.00
_cell.angle_gamma   90.00
#
_symmetry.space_group_name_H-M   'P 1'
#
loop_
_entity.id
_entity.type
_entity.pdbx_description
1 polymer ?
#
loop_
_entity_poly.entity_id
_entity_poly.type
_entity_poly.pdbx_seq_one_letter_code
_entity_poly.pdbx_strand_id
1 'polypeptide(L)'
;MVEPKAIIHLFHTPDFVPPSAEPSPAFDCDMCGEHFDGEPAGSGLFMWTRGEEVRFEEPPLCEACAQNVTLDALTRFEVEEEEEG
;
A
#
# COMPACT_ATOMS: atom_id res chain seq x y z
N MET A 1 -34.31 -49.83 -24.96
CA MET A 1 -34.23 -48.50 -24.34
C MET A 1 -33.15 -48.60 -23.28
N VAL A 2 -31.98 -48.00 -23.51
CA VAL A 2 -30.80 -48.15 -22.63
C VAL A 2 -30.74 -46.93 -21.72
N GLU A 3 -30.85 -47.12 -20.41
CA GLU A 3 -30.74 -46.04 -19.43
C GLU A 3 -29.29 -45.52 -19.36
N PRO A 4 -29.07 -44.20 -19.45
CA PRO A 4 -27.72 -43.66 -19.35
C PRO A 4 -27.25 -43.72 -17.89
N LYS A 5 -26.20 -44.52 -17.64
CA LYS A 5 -25.53 -44.57 -16.34
C LYS A 5 -24.63 -43.35 -16.21
N ALA A 6 -25.02 -42.36 -15.40
CA ALA A 6 -24.16 -41.24 -15.07
C ALA A 6 -22.98 -41.73 -14.21
N ILE A 7 -21.75 -41.52 -14.67
CA ILE A 7 -20.54 -41.79 -13.91
C ILE A 7 -20.15 -40.48 -13.23
N ILE A 8 -20.29 -40.42 -11.90
CA ILE A 8 -19.83 -39.29 -11.11
C ILE A 8 -18.34 -39.53 -10.79
N HIS A 9 -17.46 -38.74 -11.42
CA HIS A 9 -16.06 -38.72 -11.05
C HIS A 9 -15.90 -37.82 -9.81
N LEU A 10 -15.57 -38.44 -8.68
CA LEU A 10 -15.15 -37.73 -7.47
C LEU A 10 -13.66 -37.37 -7.62
N PHE A 11 -13.38 -36.11 -7.94
CA PHE A 11 -12.01 -35.60 -7.95
C PHE A 11 -11.62 -35.20 -6.53
N HIS A 12 -10.55 -35.80 -6.01
CA HIS A 12 -9.94 -35.37 -4.74
C HIS A 12 -9.16 -34.09 -5.02
N THR A 13 -9.66 -32.96 -4.53
CA THR A 13 -8.84 -31.74 -4.44
C THR A 13 -7.84 -31.97 -3.31
N PRO A 14 -6.52 -31.96 -3.55
CA PRO A 14 -5.55 -32.00 -2.46
C PRO A 14 -5.83 -30.82 -1.53
N ASP A 15 -5.77 -31.07 -0.23
CA ASP A 15 -5.97 -30.06 0.80
C ASP A 15 -5.00 -28.90 0.55
N PHE A 16 -5.53 -27.78 0.06
CA PHE A 16 -4.75 -26.57 -0.16
C PHE A 16 -4.49 -25.97 1.22
N VAL A 17 -3.35 -26.30 1.81
CA VAL A 17 -2.90 -25.68 3.06
C VAL A 17 -2.50 -24.25 2.71
N PRO A 18 -3.22 -23.22 3.19
CA PRO A 18 -2.80 -21.84 2.98
C PRO A 18 -1.40 -21.67 3.57
N PRO A 19 -0.53 -20.86 2.94
CA PRO A 19 0.76 -20.56 3.53
C PRO A 19 0.55 -20.02 4.94
N SER A 20 1.39 -20.48 5.88
CA SER A 20 1.43 -19.93 7.24
C SER A 20 1.48 -18.41 7.13
N ALA A 21 0.52 -17.71 7.76
CA ALA A 21 0.44 -16.26 7.69
C ALA A 21 1.75 -15.67 8.24
N GLU A 22 2.59 -15.12 7.37
CA GLU A 22 3.73 -14.33 7.80
C GLU A 22 3.18 -13.07 8.46
N PRO A 23 3.77 -12.61 9.59
CA PRO A 23 3.32 -11.39 10.23
C PRO A 23 3.44 -10.24 9.23
N SER A 24 2.35 -9.49 9.05
CA SER A 24 2.38 -8.27 8.25
C SER A 24 3.41 -7.30 8.82
N PRO A 25 4.16 -6.58 7.98
CA PRO A 25 5.06 -5.55 8.47
C PRO A 25 4.25 -4.49 9.22
N ALA A 26 4.83 -3.91 10.26
CA ALA A 26 4.19 -2.92 11.12
C ALA A 26 5.05 -1.67 11.18
N PHE A 27 4.40 -0.51 11.18
CA PHE A 27 5.03 0.80 11.06
C PHE A 27 4.35 1.83 11.96
N ASP A 28 5.07 2.90 12.28
CA ASP A 28 4.48 4.12 12.85
C ASP A 28 4.42 5.18 11.76
N CYS A 29 3.25 5.80 11.57
CA CYS A 29 3.06 6.84 10.56
C CYS A 29 3.90 8.06 10.90
N ASP A 30 4.73 8.52 9.95
CA ASP A 30 5.60 9.69 10.14
C ASP A 30 4.82 10.98 10.43
N MET A 31 3.62 11.11 9.85
CA MET A 31 2.83 12.33 9.94
C MET A 31 2.01 12.42 11.23
N CYS A 32 1.36 11.34 11.65
CA CYS A 32 0.44 11.36 12.81
C CYS A 32 0.90 10.51 14.00
N GLY A 33 1.94 9.67 13.84
CA GLY A 33 2.46 8.78 14.87
C GLY A 33 1.59 7.53 15.14
N GLU A 34 0.51 7.32 14.38
CA GLU A 34 -0.36 6.15 14.56
C GLU A 34 0.34 4.87 14.08
N HIS A 35 0.21 3.80 14.86
CA HIS A 35 0.74 2.48 14.52
C HIS A 35 -0.19 1.76 13.53
N PHE A 36 0.37 1.14 12.48
CA PHE A 36 -0.41 0.41 11.50
C PHE A 36 0.32 -0.82 10.95
N ASP A 37 -0.47 -1.84 10.59
CA ASP A 37 -0.01 -3.07 9.97
C ASP A 37 -0.26 -3.06 8.45
N GLY A 38 0.59 -3.75 7.70
CA GLY A 38 0.48 -3.89 6.25
C GLY A 38 1.35 -2.91 5.48
N GLU A 39 1.10 -2.81 4.18
CA GLU A 39 1.90 -1.95 3.29
C GLU A 39 1.56 -0.46 3.49
N PRO A 40 2.56 0.44 3.57
CA PRO A 40 2.32 1.88 3.59
C PRO A 40 1.55 2.35 2.34
N ALA A 41 0.58 3.22 2.53
CA ALA A 41 -0.21 3.79 1.42
C ALA A 41 0.54 4.91 0.66
N GLY A 42 1.66 5.37 1.23
CA GLY A 42 2.56 6.35 0.67
C GLY A 42 3.75 6.57 1.60
N SER A 43 4.64 7.46 1.20
CA SER A 43 5.81 7.85 1.98
C SER A 43 5.94 9.37 2.05
N GLY A 44 6.51 9.85 3.16
CA GLY A 44 7.09 11.18 3.21
C GLY A 44 8.44 11.22 2.50
N LEU A 45 9.12 12.37 2.54
CA LEU A 45 10.48 12.50 2.04
C LEU A 45 11.31 13.38 2.97
N PHE A 46 12.25 12.78 3.68
CA PHE A 46 13.34 13.52 4.31
C PHE A 46 14.52 13.57 3.36
N MET A 47 15.00 14.78 3.11
CA MET A 47 16.19 15.02 2.30
C MET A 47 17.18 15.83 3.12
N TRP A 48 18.43 15.38 3.15
CA TRP A 48 19.50 16.12 3.78
C TRP A 48 20.79 16.06 2.96
N THR A 49 21.63 17.07 3.18
CA THR A 49 22.91 17.20 2.50
C THR A 49 24.05 17.27 3.51
N ARG A 50 25.19 16.67 3.17
CA ARG A 50 26.43 16.75 3.95
C ARG A 50 27.62 16.87 3.01
N GLY A 51 28.09 18.10 2.81
CA GLY A 51 29.10 18.38 1.80
C GLY A 51 28.56 18.07 0.41
N GLU A 52 29.19 17.13 -0.30
CA GLU A 52 28.76 16.67 -1.63
C GLU A 52 27.75 15.51 -1.57
N GLU A 53 27.46 14.98 -0.37
CA GLU A 53 26.53 13.88 -0.21
C GLU A 53 25.09 14.40 -0.09
N VAL A 54 24.17 13.82 -0.86
CA VAL A 54 22.72 14.01 -0.74
C VAL A 54 22.10 12.67 -0.36
N ARG A 55 21.27 12.66 0.68
CA ARG A 55 20.54 11.46 1.11
C ARG A 55 19.05 11.72 1.17
N PHE A 56 18.32 10.64 0.92
CA PHE A 56 16.87 10.58 0.93
C PHE A 56 16.43 9.45 1.85
N GLU A 57 15.36 9.70 2.58
CA GLU A 57 14.64 8.71 3.39
C GLU A 57 13.15 8.87 3.13
N GLU A 58 12.47 7.76 2.90
CA GLU A 58 11.05 7.69 2.56
C GLU A 58 10.28 7.08 3.73
N PRO A 59 10.03 7.84 4.81
CA PRO A 59 9.35 7.31 5.98
C PRO A 59 7.87 6.99 5.66
N PRO A 60 7.30 5.94 6.27
CA PRO A 60 6.00 5.40 5.87
C PRO A 60 4.83 6.29 6.33
N LEU A 61 3.79 6.38 5.51
CA LEU A 61 2.53 7.06 5.84
C LEU A 61 1.37 6.07 5.88
N CYS A 62 0.48 6.25 6.87
CA CYS A 62 -0.79 5.54 6.89
C CYS A 62 -1.72 6.04 5.77
N GLU A 63 -2.75 5.26 5.46
CA GLU A 63 -3.71 5.55 4.39
C GLU A 63 -4.31 6.96 4.47
N ALA A 64 -4.80 7.36 5.64
CA ALA A 64 -5.42 8.67 5.83
C ALA A 64 -4.43 9.82 5.58
N CYS A 65 -3.19 9.70 6.08
CA CYS A 65 -2.17 10.74 5.91
C CYS A 65 -1.70 10.84 4.46
N ALA A 66 -1.44 9.72 3.79
CA ALA A 66 -1.04 9.70 2.38
C ALA A 66 -2.12 10.35 1.47
N GLN A 67 -3.39 10.04 1.71
CA GLN A 67 -4.50 10.65 0.97
C GLN A 67 -4.61 12.15 1.22
N ASN A 68 -4.54 12.58 2.48
CA ASN A 68 -4.63 14.00 2.83
C ASN A 68 -3.50 14.81 2.18
N VAL A 69 -2.26 14.32 2.23
CA VAL A 69 -1.11 14.97 1.57
C VAL A 69 -1.33 15.07 0.07
N THR A 70 -1.83 14.00 -0.57
CA THR A 70 -2.10 13.98 -2.00
C THR A 70 -3.16 15.02 -2.40
N LEU A 71 -4.27 15.10 -1.66
CA LEU A 71 -5.35 16.05 -1.95
C LEU A 71 -4.93 17.50 -1.71
N ASP A 72 -4.17 17.75 -0.64
CA ASP A 72 -3.61 19.07 -0.33
C ASP A 72 -2.62 19.53 -1.41
N ALA A 73 -1.77 18.61 -1.90
CA ALA A 73 -0.86 18.89 -3.01
C ALA A 73 -1.62 19.27 -4.29
N LEU A 74 -2.62 18.46 -4.70
CA LEU A 74 -3.43 18.75 -5.87
C LEU A 74 -4.11 20.12 -5.77
N THR A 75 -4.67 20.44 -4.61
CA THR A 75 -5.35 21.72 -4.39
C THR A 75 -4.39 22.90 -4.47
N ARG A 76 -3.17 22.78 -3.93
CA ARG A 76 -2.17 23.86 -3.99
C ARG A 76 -1.64 24.07 -5.40
N PHE A 77 -1.32 23.00 -6.12
CA PHE A 77 -0.80 23.12 -7.49
C PHE A 77 -1.84 23.68 -8.46
N GLU A 78 -3.12 23.31 -8.30
CA GLU A 78 -4.21 23.93 -9.08
C GLU A 78 -4.28 25.45 -8.87
N VAL A 79 -4.08 25.93 -7.64
CA VAL A 79 -4.09 27.38 -7.33
C VAL A 79 -2.85 28.09 -7.88
N GLU A 80 -1.68 27.45 -7.85
CA GLU A 80 -0.44 28.04 -8.38
C GLU A 80 -0.48 28.20 -9.91
N GLU A 81 -1.09 27.25 -10.65
CA GLU A 81 -1.24 27.33 -12.11
C GLU A 81 -2.20 28.45 -12.57
N GLU A 82 -3.17 28.86 -11.74
CA GLU A 82 -4.13 29.92 -12.07
C GLU A 82 -3.56 31.35 -11.85
N GLU A 83 -2.58 31.53 -10.98
CA GLU A 83 -2.00 32.87 -10.67
C GLU A 83 -0.93 33.31 -11.69
N GLU A 84 -0.36 32.37 -12.45
CA GLU A 84 0.65 32.63 -13.49
C GLU A 84 0.05 32.82 -14.90
N GLY A 85 -1.29 32.92 -15.03
CA GLY A 85 -2.04 33.04 -16.29
C GLY A 85 -2.47 34.45 -16.70
#